data_AF-A0A074JCI6-F1
#
_entry.id   AF-A0A074JCI6-F1
#
_cell.length_a   1.000
_cell.length_b   1.000
_cell.length_c   1.000
_cell.angle_alpha   90.00
_cell.angle_beta   90.00
_cell.angle_gamma   90.00
#
_symmetry.space_group_name_H-M   'P 1'
#
loop_
_entity.id
_entity.type
_entity.pdbx_description
1 polymer ?
#
loop_
_entity_poly.entity_id
_entity_poly.type
_entity_poly.pdbx_seq_one_letter_code
_entity_poly.pdbx_strand_id
1 'polypeptide(L)'
;MNILRVEREAIRAADLGALTGLADQKQRALARLENPSSEQLLALRQMATENERLLAAALQGVRAAQTRLKTIMIAARGFDSYDASGRRAPIRRDGSAFERRA
;
A
#
# COMPACT_ATOMS: atom_id res chain seq x y z
N MET A 1 -19.57 12.26 -16.08
CA MET A 1 -18.19 12.09 -15.56
C MET A 1 -17.80 10.63 -15.72
N ASN A 2 -16.67 10.30 -16.37
CA ASN A 2 -16.28 8.90 -16.65
C ASN A 2 -15.70 8.22 -15.40
N ILE A 3 -16.40 7.22 -14.86
CA ILE A 3 -16.09 6.53 -13.59
C ILE A 3 -14.69 5.90 -13.61
N LEU A 4 -14.27 5.29 -14.73
CA LEU A 4 -12.95 4.67 -14.85
C LEU A 4 -11.81 5.70 -14.84
N ARG A 5 -12.06 6.92 -15.32
CA ARG A 5 -11.08 8.01 -15.21
C ARG A 5 -10.94 8.50 -13.78
N VAL A 6 -12.03 8.55 -13.03
CA VAL A 6 -12.02 8.94 -11.60
C VAL A 6 -11.27 7.89 -10.78
N GLU A 7 -11.49 6.60 -11.06
CA GLU A 7 -10.73 5.51 -10.43
C GLU A 7 -9.23 5.65 -10.67
N ARG A 8 -8.81 5.97 -11.90
CA ARG A 8 -7.40 6.19 -12.22
C ARG A 8 -6.77 7.30 -11.37
N GLU A 9 -7.45 8.43 -11.23
CA GLU A 9 -6.96 9.55 -10.41
C GLU A 9 -6.92 9.18 -8.92
N ALA A 10 -7.94 8.46 -8.41
CA ALA A 10 -7.97 7.99 -7.03
C ALA A 10 -6.82 7.01 -6.72
N ILE A 11 -6.51 6.08 -7.63
CA ILE A 11 -5.36 5.16 -7.48
C ILE A 11 -4.05 5.96 -7.41
N ARG A 12 -3.88 6.95 -8.30
CA ARG A 12 -2.67 7.80 -8.34
C ARG A 12 -2.52 8.69 -7.11
N ALA A 13 -3.63 9.19 -6.58
CA ALA A 13 -3.66 9.99 -5.36
C ALA A 13 -3.53 9.15 -4.07
N ALA A 14 -3.49 7.81 -4.19
CA ALA A 14 -3.56 6.88 -3.07
C ALA A 14 -4.81 7.07 -2.17
N ASP A 15 -5.91 7.58 -2.74
CA ASP A 15 -7.20 7.72 -2.05
C ASP A 15 -7.96 6.39 -2.09
N LEU A 16 -7.54 5.48 -1.21
CA LEU A 16 -8.13 4.14 -1.11
C LEU A 16 -9.57 4.17 -0.59
N GLY A 17 -9.97 5.22 0.14
CA GLY A 17 -11.32 5.41 0.62
C GLY A 17 -12.30 5.61 -0.53
N ALA A 18 -11.96 6.51 -1.47
CA ALA A 18 -12.76 6.76 -2.66
C ALA A 18 -12.94 5.52 -3.56
N LEU A 19 -11.95 4.60 -3.60
CA LEU A 19 -12.02 3.38 -4.41
C LEU A 19 -13.18 2.45 -4.02
N THR A 20 -13.52 2.39 -2.72
CA THR A 20 -14.64 1.56 -2.24
C THR A 20 -15.97 2.02 -2.80
N GLY A 21 -16.25 3.33 -2.75
CA GLY A 21 -17.47 3.92 -3.32
C GLY A 21 -17.53 3.83 -4.85
N LEU A 22 -16.38 3.81 -5.53
CA LEU A 22 -16.31 3.64 -6.98
C LEU A 22 -16.67 2.22 -7.43
N ALA A 23 -16.37 1.20 -6.62
CA ALA A 23 -16.78 -0.19 -6.91
C ALA A 23 -18.31 -0.31 -7.00
N ASP A 24 -19.03 0.24 -6.02
CA ASP A 24 -20.51 0.24 -6.02
C ASP A 24 -21.10 1.03 -7.18
N GLN A 25 -20.48 2.15 -7.54
CA GLN A 25 -20.88 2.95 -8.70
C GLN A 25 -20.70 2.17 -10.01
N LYS A 26 -19.59 1.43 -10.17
CA LYS A 26 -19.36 0.57 -11.33
C LYS A 26 -20.39 -0.56 -11.41
N GLN A 27 -20.70 -1.22 -10.28
CA GLN A 27 -21.72 -2.26 -10.22
C GLN A 27 -23.09 -1.75 -10.70
N ARG A 28 -23.50 -0.56 -10.21
CA ARG A 28 -24.76 0.08 -10.62
C ARG A 28 -24.76 0.53 -12.08
N ALA A 29 -23.62 1.00 -12.59
CA ALA A 29 -23.48 1.41 -13.99
C ALA A 29 -23.56 0.21 -14.94
N LEU A 30 -22.92 -0.92 -14.57
CA LEU A 30 -23.01 -2.17 -15.32
C LEU A 30 -24.45 -2.70 -15.37
N ALA A 31 -25.18 -2.64 -14.25
CA ALA A 31 -26.58 -3.07 -14.19
C ALA A 31 -27.53 -2.23 -15.06
N ARG A 32 -27.13 -1.01 -15.44
CA ARG A 32 -27.90 -0.09 -16.30
C ARG A 32 -27.38 -0.04 -17.73
N LEU A 33 -26.37 -0.84 -18.06
CA LEU A 33 -25.75 -0.81 -19.37
C LEU A 33 -26.59 -1.61 -20.36
N GLU A 34 -27.37 -0.93 -21.19
CA GLU A 34 -28.18 -1.55 -22.23
C GLU A 34 -27.54 -1.38 -23.61
N ASN A 35 -27.34 -2.50 -24.31
CA ASN A 35 -26.84 -2.58 -25.70
C ASN A 35 -25.66 -1.65 -26.06
N PRO A 36 -24.52 -1.73 -25.34
CA PRO A 36 -23.34 -0.96 -25.70
C PRO A 36 -22.79 -1.44 -27.05
N SER A 37 -22.29 -0.51 -27.87
CA SER A 37 -21.61 -0.89 -29.11
C SER A 37 -20.31 -1.65 -28.82
N SER A 38 -19.87 -2.50 -29.75
CA SER A 38 -18.61 -3.23 -29.62
C SER A 38 -17.40 -2.30 -29.41
N GLU A 39 -17.42 -1.12 -30.04
CA GLU A 39 -16.38 -0.10 -29.88
C GLU A 39 -16.37 0.50 -28.47
N GLN A 40 -17.54 0.80 -27.91
CA GLN A 40 -17.68 1.30 -26.54
C GLN A 40 -17.22 0.26 -25.52
N LEU A 41 -17.57 -1.02 -25.72
CA LEU A 41 -17.10 -2.12 -24.89
C LEU A 41 -15.58 -2.28 -24.94
N LEU A 42 -14.98 -2.16 -26.14
CA LEU A 42 -13.54 -2.26 -26.30
C LEU A 42 -12.82 -1.12 -25.57
N ALA A 43 -13.31 0.11 -25.69
CA ALA A 43 -12.76 1.27 -24.99
C ALA A 43 -12.87 1.12 -23.47
N LEU A 44 -14.03 0.69 -22.96
CA LEU A 44 -14.24 0.43 -21.53
C LEU A 44 -13.31 -0.67 -21.01
N ARG A 45 -13.12 -1.73 -21.78
CA ARG A 45 -12.21 -2.83 -21.43
C ARG A 45 -10.77 -2.34 -21.33
N GLN A 46 -10.30 -1.56 -22.31
CA GLN A 46 -8.94 -1.01 -22.29
C GLN A 46 -8.71 -0.12 -21.05
N MET A 47 -9.67 0.76 -20.74
CA MET A 47 -9.59 1.60 -19.53
C MET A 47 -9.59 0.77 -18.24
N ALA A 48 -10.41 -0.28 -18.17
CA ALA A 48 -10.48 -1.14 -17.00
C ALA A 48 -9.18 -1.94 -16.80
N THR A 49 -8.60 -2.49 -17.87
CA THR A 49 -7.32 -3.22 -17.80
C THR A 49 -6.17 -2.33 -17.36
N GLU A 50 -6.11 -1.07 -17.82
CA GLU A 50 -5.07 -0.13 -17.35
C GLU A 50 -5.25 0.20 -15.86
N ASN A 51 -6.49 0.40 -15.40
CA ASN A 51 -6.76 0.62 -13.98
C ASN A 51 -6.40 -0.60 -13.12
N GLU A 52 -6.69 -1.81 -13.59
CA GLU A 52 -6.30 -3.05 -12.91
C GLU A 52 -4.77 -3.13 -12.74
N ARG A 53 -4.02 -2.82 -13.79
CA ARG A 53 -2.55 -2.77 -13.77
C ARG A 53 -2.03 -1.75 -12.75
N LEU A 54 -2.63 -0.56 -12.72
CA LEU A 54 -2.27 0.49 -11.74
C LEU A 54 -2.58 0.07 -10.31
N LEU A 55 -3.72 -0.56 -10.07
CA LEU A 55 -4.10 -1.03 -8.74
C LEU A 55 -3.15 -2.14 -8.25
N ALA A 56 -2.76 -3.06 -9.13
CA ALA A 56 -1.79 -4.10 -8.82
C ALA A 56 -0.42 -3.49 -8.45
N ALA A 57 0.05 -2.49 -9.20
CA ALA A 57 1.28 -1.77 -8.89
C ALA A 57 1.20 -1.03 -7.55
N ALA A 58 0.09 -0.35 -7.26
CA ALA A 58 -0.14 0.31 -5.98
C ALA A 58 -0.11 -0.69 -4.81
N LEU A 59 -0.74 -1.86 -4.96
CA LEU A 59 -0.73 -2.93 -3.95
C LEU A 59 0.70 -3.44 -3.68
N GLN A 60 1.51 -3.61 -4.71
CA GLN A 60 2.92 -3.97 -4.53
C GLN A 60 3.69 -2.89 -3.77
N GLY A 61 3.46 -1.62 -4.09
CA GLY A 61 4.06 -0.48 -3.39
C GLY A 61 3.72 -0.45 -1.90
N VAL A 62 2.44 -0.64 -1.56
CA VAL A 62 1.97 -0.70 -0.16
C VAL A 62 2.64 -1.85 0.60
N ARG A 63 2.72 -3.05 -0.01
CA ARG A 63 3.39 -4.22 0.60
C ARG A 63 4.88 -3.98 0.83
N ALA A 64 5.56 -3.33 -0.11
CA ALA A 64 6.97 -2.96 0.04
C ALA A 64 7.16 -1.97 1.20
N ALA A 65 6.31 -0.94 1.30
CA ALA A 65 6.34 0.03 2.39
C ALA A 65 6.10 -0.64 3.76
N GLN A 66 5.10 -1.54 3.86
CA GLN A 66 4.83 -2.31 5.08
C GLN A 66 6.02 -3.17 5.49
N THR A 67 6.66 -3.83 4.52
CA THR A 67 7.86 -4.64 4.76
C THR A 67 9.00 -3.77 5.28
N ARG A 68 9.22 -2.61 4.67
CA ARG A 68 10.26 -1.67 5.09
C ARG A 68 10.02 -1.15 6.51
N LEU A 69 8.78 -0.79 6.84
CA LEU A 69 8.40 -0.34 8.17
C LEU A 69 8.63 -1.43 9.22
N LYS A 70 8.23 -2.69 8.93
CA LYS A 70 8.48 -3.83 9.81
C LYS A 70 9.97 -4.01 10.10
N THR A 71 10.83 -3.94 9.09
CA THR A 71 12.29 -4.03 9.28
C THR A 71 12.81 -2.91 10.18
N ILE A 72 12.36 -1.67 9.98
CA ILE A 72 12.75 -0.53 10.83
C ILE A 72 12.30 -0.75 12.28
N MET A 73 11.05 -1.19 12.49
CA MET A 73 10.51 -1.46 13.84
C MET A 73 11.26 -2.59 14.55
N ILE A 74 11.65 -3.65 13.83
CA ILE A 74 12.44 -4.75 14.38
C ILE A 74 13.84 -4.24 14.80
N ALA A 75 14.52 -3.49 13.92
CA ALA A 75 15.82 -2.92 14.22
C ALA A 75 15.78 -1.93 15.41
N ALA A 76 14.69 -1.17 15.54
CA ALA A 76 14.50 -0.22 16.63
C ALA A 76 14.24 -0.89 18.00
N ARG A 77 13.78 -2.14 18.05
CA ARG A 77 13.51 -2.87 19.30
C ARG A 77 14.78 -3.35 20.03
N GLY A 78 15.96 -3.08 19.47
CA GLY A 78 17.24 -3.45 20.06
C GLY A 78 17.70 -4.84 19.61
N PHE A 79 19.02 -5.02 19.57
CA PHE A 79 19.65 -6.26 19.14
C PHE A 79 19.92 -7.10 20.40
N ASP A 80 19.29 -8.26 20.54
CA ASP A 80 19.69 -9.20 21.60
C ASP A 80 21.02 -9.84 21.19
N SER A 81 22.12 -9.42 21.80
CA SER A 81 23.41 -10.06 21.63
C SER A 81 23.61 -11.09 22.74
N TYR A 82 24.37 -12.15 22.47
CA TYR A 82 24.80 -13.07 23.51
C TYR A 82 26.16 -12.61 24.04
N ASP A 83 26.29 -12.51 25.35
CA ASP A 83 27.60 -12.26 25.96
C ASP A 83 28.54 -13.47 25.81
N ALA A 84 29.82 -13.31 26.14
CA ALA A 84 30.81 -14.39 26.08
C ALA A 84 30.48 -15.59 27.00
N SER A 85 29.49 -15.46 27.88
CA SER A 85 28.98 -16.52 28.77
C SER A 85 27.67 -17.17 28.28
N GLY A 86 27.17 -16.78 27.09
CA GLY A 86 25.97 -17.33 26.47
C GLY A 86 24.66 -16.77 27.02
N ARG A 87 24.67 -15.70 27.81
CA ARG A 87 23.44 -15.04 28.30
C ARG A 87 22.96 -13.99 27.31
N ARG A 88 21.63 -13.87 27.14
CA ARG A 88 21.00 -12.82 26.32
C ARG A 88 21.22 -11.46 27.00
N ALA A 89 21.98 -10.60 26.35
CA ALA A 89 22.21 -9.21 26.71
C ALA A 89 21.56 -8.29 25.66
N PRO A 90 20.48 -7.56 26.00
CA PRO A 90 19.85 -6.64 25.07
C PRO A 90 20.77 -5.43 24.81
N ILE A 91 21.24 -5.26 23.57
CA ILE A 91 21.90 -4.05 23.11
C ILE A 91 20.80 -3.05 22.74
N ARG A 92 20.43 -2.21 23.70
CA ARG A 92 19.59 -1.03 23.47
C ARG A 92 20.50 0.17 23.26
N ARG A 93 20.10 1.11 22.40
CA ARG A 93 20.68 2.46 22.43
C ARG A 93 20.19 3.14 23.71
N ASP A 94 20.87 2.91 24.82
CA ASP A 94 20.61 3.67 26.03
C ASP A 94 21.02 5.12 25.79
N GLY A 95 20.04 6.01 25.89
CA GLY A 95 20.29 7.43 26.02
C GLY A 95 21.12 7.66 27.28
N SER A 96 22.25 8.35 27.12
CA SER A 96 22.98 9.07 28.16
C SER A 96 23.19 8.33 29.50
N ALA A 97 24.15 7.41 29.54
CA ALA A 97 24.91 7.15 30.76
C ALA A 97 26.40 7.40 30.49
N PHE A 98 26.72 8.61 30.04
CA PHE A 98 28.08 9.14 30.13
C PHE A 98 28.30 9.61 31.57
N GLU A 99 28.69 8.69 32.45
CA GLU A 99 29.21 9.07 33.77
C GLU A 99 30.62 9.63 33.58
N ARG A 100 30.72 10.96 33.69
CA ARG A 100 31.97 11.72 33.64
C ARG A 100 32.68 11.47 34.99
N ARG A 101 33.64 10.55 35.03
CA ARG A 101 34.52 10.37 36.19
C ARG A 101 35.42 11.62 36.31
N ALA A 102 35.12 12.44 37.31
CA ALA A 102 36.04 13.40 37.92
C ALA A 102 36.63 12.78 39.19
#